data_AF-A0A956J049-F1
#
_entry.id   AF-A0A956J049-F1
#
_cell.length_a   1.000
_cell.length_b   1.000
_cell.length_c   1.000
_cell.angle_alpha   90.00
_cell.angle_beta   90.00
_cell.angle_gamma   90.00
#
_symmetry.space_group_name_H-M   'P 1'
#
loop_
_entity.id
_entity.type
_entity.pdbx_description
1 polymer ?
#
loop_
_entity_poly.entity_id
_entity_poly.type
_entity_poly.pdbx_seq_one_letter_code
_entity_poly.pdbx_strand_id
1 'polypeptide(L)'
;MSSLPHRPEPVGYAGPERRVLRSSDPLTALERLLDEARRQSRGAALLVADSSGLLVAASGYWSHCEELAAVAAANPANDSGERQVRRVRVAGLEVV
;
A
#
# COMPACT_ATOMS: atom_id res chain seq x y z
N MET A 1 41.00 -27.38 -36.65
CA MET A 1 39.66 -26.78 -36.47
C MET A 1 38.97 -27.53 -35.34
N SER A 2 39.13 -27.08 -34.09
CA SER A 2 38.59 -27.78 -32.92
C SER A 2 37.18 -27.27 -32.61
N SER A 3 36.20 -28.17 -32.67
CA SER A 3 34.80 -27.93 -32.32
C SER A 3 34.64 -28.01 -30.79
N LEU A 4 34.11 -26.96 -30.15
CA LEU A 4 33.78 -26.96 -28.72
C LEU A 4 32.41 -27.64 -28.52
N PRO A 5 32.21 -28.45 -27.47
CA PRO A 5 30.90 -29.04 -27.19
C PRO A 5 29.93 -27.98 -26.66
N HIS A 6 28.72 -27.99 -27.21
CA HIS A 6 27.59 -27.16 -26.80
C HIS A 6 27.24 -27.40 -25.33
N ARG A 7 27.42 -26.39 -24.48
CA ARG A 7 26.99 -26.38 -23.09
C ARG A 7 25.48 -26.06 -23.06
N PRO A 8 24.61 -26.92 -22.51
CA PRO A 8 23.20 -26.57 -22.36
C PRO A 8 23.06 -25.46 -21.31
N GLU A 9 22.40 -24.37 -21.69
CA GLU A 9 22.05 -23.25 -20.81
C GLU A 9 21.08 -23.72 -19.70
N PRO A 10 21.21 -23.20 -18.47
CA PRO A 10 20.34 -23.60 -17.37
C PRO A 10 18.91 -23.15 -17.65
N VAL A 11 17.99 -24.12 -17.69
CA VAL A 11 16.54 -23.86 -17.72
C VAL A 11 16.19 -23.14 -16.42
N GLY A 12 15.97 -21.83 -16.51
CA GLY A 12 15.55 -21.01 -15.39
C GLY A 12 14.27 -21.56 -14.79
N TYR A 13 14.37 -22.05 -13.56
CA TYR A 13 13.21 -22.41 -12.75
C TYR A 13 12.52 -21.09 -12.37
N ALA A 14 11.61 -20.62 -13.23
CA ALA A 14 10.69 -19.55 -12.89
C ALA A 14 9.71 -20.12 -11.85
N GLY A 15 10.14 -20.10 -10.58
CA GLY A 15 9.24 -20.28 -9.44
C GLY A 15 8.06 -19.32 -9.57
N PRO A 16 6.92 -19.61 -8.92
CA PRO A 16 5.69 -18.84 -9.10
C PRO A 16 5.94 -17.39 -8.68
N GLU A 17 6.18 -16.55 -9.67
CA GLU A 17 6.29 -15.12 -9.55
C GLU A 17 4.91 -14.66 -9.05
N ARG A 18 4.78 -14.47 -7.73
CA ARG A 18 3.56 -13.89 -7.14
C ARG A 18 3.35 -12.59 -7.89
N ARG A 19 2.34 -12.56 -8.75
CA ARG A 19 2.01 -11.41 -9.59
C ARG A 19 1.73 -10.22 -8.69
N VAL A 20 2.77 -9.42 -8.42
CA VAL A 20 2.62 -8.13 -7.76
C VAL A 20 1.87 -7.28 -8.76
N LEU A 21 0.61 -6.95 -8.48
CA LEU A 21 -0.21 -6.05 -9.29
C LEU A 21 0.36 -4.62 -9.16
N ARG A 22 1.51 -4.37 -9.77
CA ARG A 22 2.15 -3.06 -9.82
C ARG A 22 1.31 -2.20 -10.76
N SER A 23 0.53 -1.28 -10.20
CA SER A 23 -0.08 -0.20 -10.99
C SER A 23 0.98 0.85 -11.27
N SER A 24 1.06 1.35 -12.50
CA SER A 24 1.85 2.56 -12.81
C SER A 24 1.14 3.84 -12.36
N ASP A 25 -0.17 3.76 -12.11
CA ASP A 25 -0.93 4.85 -11.49
C ASP A 25 -0.73 4.83 -9.96
N PRO A 26 -0.13 5.88 -9.37
CA PRO A 26 0.22 5.91 -7.96
C PRO A 26 -1.00 5.89 -7.03
N LEU A 27 -2.14 6.47 -7.45
CA LEU A 27 -3.36 6.47 -6.63
C LEU A 27 -3.94 5.05 -6.54
N THR A 28 -4.08 4.37 -7.68
CA THR A 28 -4.49 2.96 -7.72
C THR A 28 -3.51 2.07 -6.94
N ALA A 29 -2.20 2.35 -7.01
CA ALA A 29 -1.22 1.61 -6.22
C ALA A 29 -1.45 1.82 -4.72
N LEU A 30 -1.66 3.06 -4.28
CA LEU A 30 -1.94 3.41 -2.89
C LEU A 30 -3.23 2.75 -2.38
N GLU A 31 -4.33 2.82 -3.13
CA GLU A 31 -5.59 2.19 -2.74
C GLU A 31 -5.47 0.67 -2.56
N ARG A 32 -4.69 0.00 -3.43
CA ARG A 32 -4.38 -1.43 -3.26
C ARG A 32 -3.58 -1.70 -2.00
N LEU A 33 -2.61 -0.85 -1.66
CA LEU A 33 -1.84 -0.96 -0.42
C LEU A 33 -2.74 -0.76 0.79
N LEU A 34 -3.66 0.22 0.75
CA LEU A 34 -4.63 0.47 1.81
C LEU A 34 -5.60 -0.70 1.98
N ASP A 35 -6.06 -1.31 0.87
CA ASP A 35 -6.96 -2.46 0.94
C ASP A 35 -6.29 -3.70 1.53
N GLU A 36 -5.05 -3.97 1.14
CA GLU A 36 -4.27 -5.05 1.76
C GLU A 36 -4.03 -4.79 3.25
N ALA A 37 -3.59 -3.59 3.60
CA ALA A 37 -3.37 -3.17 4.97
C ALA A 37 -4.63 -3.29 5.84
N ARG A 38 -5.78 -2.82 5.34
CA ARG A 38 -7.07 -2.91 6.02
C ARG A 38 -7.48 -4.36 6.25
N ARG A 39 -7.29 -5.23 5.27
CA ARG A 39 -7.57 -6.68 5.40
C ARG A 39 -6.70 -7.32 6.47
N GLN A 40 -5.41 -6.97 6.51
CA GLN A 40 -4.48 -7.51 7.51
C GLN A 40 -4.78 -7.03 8.94
N SER A 41 -5.16 -5.76 9.10
CA SER A 41 -5.55 -5.21 10.41
C SER A 41 -6.98 -5.60 10.83
N ARG A 42 -7.77 -6.18 9.91
CA ARG A 42 -9.20 -6.45 10.07
C ARG A 42 -10.02 -5.18 10.41
N GLY A 43 -9.57 -4.03 9.90
CA GLY A 43 -10.25 -2.75 10.08
C GLY A 43 -11.47 -2.59 9.16
N ALA A 44 -12.47 -1.83 9.62
CA ALA A 44 -13.63 -1.49 8.79
C ALA A 44 -13.28 -0.50 7.67
N ALA A 45 -12.37 0.44 7.96
CA ALA A 45 -11.86 1.44 7.04
C ALA A 45 -10.38 1.74 7.32
N LEU A 46 -9.64 2.12 6.28
CA LEU A 46 -8.30 2.68 6.37
C LEU A 46 -8.17 3.77 5.32
N LEU A 47 -7.71 4.96 5.71
CA LEU A 47 -7.67 6.11 4.83
C LEU A 47 -6.41 6.97 5.03
N VAL A 48 -6.11 7.74 3.99
CA VAL A 48 -5.16 8.86 4.03
C VAL A 48 -5.96 10.11 3.70
N ALA A 49 -5.94 11.06 4.62
CA ALA A 49 -6.53 12.39 4.44
C ALA A 49 -5.50 13.45 4.79
N ASP A 50 -5.66 14.66 4.25
CA ASP A 50 -4.86 15.80 4.67
C ASP A 50 -5.35 16.37 6.01
N SER A 51 -4.64 17.36 6.54
CA SER A 51 -4.98 18.00 7.81
C SER A 51 -6.28 18.82 7.77
N SER A 52 -6.85 19.07 6.59
CA SER A 52 -8.16 19.72 6.45
C SER A 52 -9.32 18.71 6.48
N GLY A 53 -9.03 17.42 6.43
CA GLY A 53 -10.02 16.34 6.36
C GLY A 53 -10.39 15.99 4.92
N LEU A 54 -9.61 16.43 3.93
CA LEU A 54 -9.80 16.04 2.54
C LEU A 54 -9.24 14.65 2.32
N LEU A 55 -10.09 13.74 1.84
CA LEU A 55 -9.71 12.35 1.57
C LEU A 55 -8.84 12.25 0.32
N VAL A 56 -7.65 11.66 0.45
CA VAL A 56 -6.69 11.45 -0.64
C VAL A 56 -6.82 10.04 -1.22
N ALA A 57 -6.94 9.03 -0.35
CA ALA A 57 -7.14 7.64 -0.73
C ALA A 57 -7.79 6.87 0.43
N ALA A 58 -8.55 5.82 0.11
CA ALA A 58 -9.25 5.03 1.11
C ALA A 58 -9.39 3.57 0.72
N SER A 59 -9.63 2.75 1.75
CA SER A 59 -10.18 1.42 1.61
C SER A 59 -11.27 1.22 2.66
N GLY A 60 -12.42 0.69 2.23
CA GLY A 60 -13.63 0.57 3.05
C GLY A 60 -14.84 1.19 2.36
N TYR A 61 -15.94 1.33 3.09
CA TYR A 61 -17.11 2.05 2.58
C TYR A 61 -16.80 3.54 2.48
N TRP A 62 -17.00 4.10 1.28
CA TRP A 62 -16.67 5.50 0.98
C TRP A 62 -17.24 6.49 2.01
N SER A 63 -18.53 6.37 2.32
CA SER A 63 -19.21 7.24 3.28
C SER A 63 -18.58 7.23 4.68
N HIS A 64 -18.07 6.09 5.14
CA HIS A 64 -17.39 5.99 6.42
C HIS A 64 -16.01 6.66 6.36
N CYS A 65 -15.34 6.58 5.22
CA CYS A 65 -14.02 7.18 5.06
C CYS A 65 -14.10 8.71 5.01
N GLU A 66 -15.13 9.26 4.36
CA GLU A 66 -15.41 10.70 4.36
C GLU A 66 -15.72 11.22 5.77
N GLU A 67 -16.58 10.52 6.50
CA GLU A 67 -16.90 10.89 7.89
C GLU A 67 -15.65 10.85 8.79
N LEU A 68 -14.87 9.78 8.71
CA LEU A 68 -13.64 9.62 9.50
C LEU A 68 -12.60 10.70 9.17
N ALA A 69 -12.46 11.10 7.90
CA ALA A 69 -11.56 12.16 7.49
C ALA A 69 -11.95 13.51 8.11
N ALA A 70 -13.24 13.85 8.06
CA ALA A 70 -13.77 15.07 8.67
C ALA A 70 -13.60 15.07 10.20
N VAL A 71 -13.88 13.94 10.86
CA VAL A 71 -13.72 13.79 12.32
C VAL A 71 -12.26 13.89 12.74
N ALA A 72 -11.33 13.27 11.99
CA ALA A 72 -9.90 13.35 12.29
C ALA A 72 -9.37 14.78 12.22
N ALA A 73 -9.78 15.56 11.21
CA ALA A 73 -9.36 16.95 11.08
C ALA A 73 -9.95 17.86 12.17
N ALA A 74 -11.17 17.60 12.61
CA ALA A 74 -11.82 18.35 13.69
C ALA A 74 -11.22 18.06 15.08
N ASN A 75 -10.54 16.92 15.25
CA ASN A 75 -9.95 16.51 16.52
C ASN A 75 -8.49 16.06 16.35
N PRO A 76 -7.52 17.00 16.40
CA PRO A 76 -6.10 16.68 16.25
C PRO A 76 -5.56 15.79 17.38
N ALA A 77 -6.29 15.59 18.48
CA ALA A 77 -5.91 14.61 19.50
C ALA A 77 -6.11 13.15 19.04
N ASN A 78 -6.88 12.93 17.97
CA ASN A 78 -6.96 11.62 17.30
C ASN A 78 -5.73 11.35 16.43
N ASP A 79 -4.91 12.37 16.15
CA ASP A 79 -3.59 12.21 15.55
C ASP A 79 -2.67 11.59 16.62
N SER A 80 -2.76 10.27 16.76
CA SER A 80 -2.07 9.50 17.80
C SER A 80 -0.55 9.43 17.58
N GLY A 81 -0.03 10.11 16.55
CA GLY A 81 1.38 10.25 16.27
C GLY A 81 1.79 11.70 16.38
N GLU A 82 2.88 11.98 17.10
CA GLU A 82 3.65 13.19 16.85
C GLU A 82 3.81 13.35 15.32
N ARG A 83 3.76 14.60 14.83
CA ARG A 83 3.98 15.01 13.43
C ARG A 83 5.41 14.69 13.01
N GLN A 84 5.73 13.41 12.96
CA GLN A 84 6.97 12.82 12.57
C GLN A 84 6.63 12.05 11.30
N VAL A 85 7.31 12.38 10.21
CA VAL A 85 7.32 11.55 9.00
C VAL A 85 8.00 10.24 9.41
N ARG A 86 7.20 9.33 9.97
CA ARG A 86 7.63 7.99 10.30
C ARG A 86 7.30 7.16 9.09
N ARG A 87 8.27 6.39 8.60
CA ARG A 87 7.98 5.30 7.67
C ARG A 87 6.89 4.45 8.30
N VAL A 88 5.67 4.54 7.78
CA VAL A 88 4.56 3.77 8.30
C VAL A 88 4.70 2.39 7.68
N ARG A 89 5.22 1.44 8.46
CA ARG A 89 5.15 0.02 8.09
C ARG A 89 3.74 -0.46 8.38
N VAL A 90 2.88 -0.36 7.38
CA VAL A 90 1.60 -1.05 7.44
C VAL A 90 1.82 -2.41 6.81
N ALA A 91 1.61 -3.50 7.55
CA ALA A 91 1.57 -4.83 6.93
C ALA A 91 2.87 -5.28 6.21
N GLY A 92 4.03 -4.68 6.54
CA GLY A 92 5.31 -4.90 5.84
C GLY A 92 5.53 -4.04 4.59
N LEU A 93 4.61 -3.12 4.28
CA LEU A 93 4.73 -2.15 3.20
C LEU A 93 5.31 -0.85 3.76
N GLU A 94 6.45 -0.41 3.22
CA GLU A 94 7.07 0.87 3.59
C GLU A 94 6.52 1.99 2.69
N VAL A 95 5.82 2.95 3.30
CA VAL A 95 5.48 4.24 2.67
C VAL A 95 6.44 5.29 3.23
N VAL A 96 7.20 5.94 2.34
CA VAL A 96 8.18 7.01 2.65
C VAL A 96 7.49 8.37 2.55
#